data_AF-A0A8B8ZH12-F1
#
_entry.id   AF-A0A8B8ZH12-F1
#
_cell.length_a   1.000
_cell.length_b   1.000
_cell.length_c   1.000
_cell.angle_alpha   90.00
_cell.angle_beta   90.00
_cell.angle_gamma   90.00
#
_symmetry.space_group_name_H-M   'P 1'
#
loop_
_entity.id
_entity.type
_entity.pdbx_description
1 polymer ?
#
loop_
_entity_poly.entity_id
_entity_poly.type
_entity_poly.pdbx_seq_one_letter_code
_entity_poly.pdbx_strand_id
1 'polypeptide(L)'
;MSRMRKPDEPAENILVEGDRSEEIRSWEQSIFAKQESAIYSVKRKQSLQARYIYGFIFFLTNLLAWFVRDYGHKFLHILHYITVCGIDGDECFHAAGVLRISLGCFIFFSSMFVTTLRAEKLQEARNSWHSRCWALKVAIYLLSVMVPFIIPSGFIQLYGQLAHVGAGIFLLLQLISLIHFLSWCDSKWMPDLQSKKCGFFGLFLSTIFYLGSFCGIVLMYIMYALDTSCAINIFFITWTAILVKVMMIVSLHSKVNRGLLSSGIMCSYIVFLCWSAIQSEPHTQKCNTKKMMAEDGDWTTILSFLIAICAIVMATFSTGIDSQSFQFRKDDIQSEDDDVPYSYEIFHFIFSMGAMYFAMLFISWEMDQPTRKWSIDVGWASTWVKILNEWFAASIYLWKLISPAVMRDKAINPEQHVQNVQVSV
;
A
#
# COMPACT_ATOMS: atom_id res chain seq x y z
N MET A 1 -33.69 35.59 85.89
CA MET A 1 -32.35 35.10 85.53
C MET A 1 -32.43 34.57 84.10
N SER A 2 -31.97 35.35 83.13
CA SER A 2 -32.14 35.12 81.70
C SER A 2 -31.25 33.96 81.22
N ARG A 3 -31.84 33.03 80.47
CA ARG A 3 -31.10 31.95 79.81
C ARG A 3 -30.57 32.50 78.49
N MET A 4 -29.28 32.85 78.44
CA MET A 4 -28.61 33.22 77.18
C MET A 4 -28.59 32.02 76.23
N ARG A 5 -29.13 32.24 75.04
CA ARG A 5 -29.03 31.36 73.87
C ARG A 5 -27.58 31.42 73.38
N LYS A 6 -26.90 30.28 73.28
CA LYS A 6 -25.60 30.17 72.60
C LYS A 6 -25.78 30.52 71.11
N PRO A 7 -24.82 31.19 70.46
CA PRO A 7 -24.81 31.34 69.01
C PRO A 7 -24.47 30.00 68.36
N ASP A 8 -25.29 29.60 67.39
CA ASP A 8 -24.94 28.58 66.40
C ASP A 8 -23.95 29.20 65.41
N GLU A 9 -22.78 28.58 65.21
CA GLU A 9 -22.10 28.53 63.92
C GLU A 9 -21.00 27.45 63.92
N PRO A 10 -20.61 26.85 62.76
CA PRO A 10 -21.08 27.20 61.42
C PRO A 10 -21.46 26.02 60.51
N ALA A 11 -22.56 26.19 59.77
CA ALA A 11 -22.81 25.47 58.53
C ALA A 11 -21.83 25.91 57.41
N GLU A 12 -21.20 27.08 57.55
CA GLU A 12 -20.25 27.65 56.59
C GLU A 12 -18.91 26.89 56.56
N ASN A 13 -18.36 26.45 57.71
CA ASN A 13 -17.12 25.63 57.68
C ASN A 13 -17.35 24.27 57.04
N ILE A 14 -18.54 23.66 57.19
CA ILE A 14 -18.84 22.36 56.56
C ILE A 14 -18.97 22.50 55.04
N LEU A 15 -19.55 23.61 54.55
CA LEU A 15 -19.61 23.94 53.13
C LEU A 15 -18.23 24.24 52.54
N VAL A 16 -17.38 24.99 53.27
CA VAL A 16 -16.00 25.33 52.84
C VAL A 16 -15.07 24.11 52.85
N GLU A 17 -15.22 23.18 53.82
CA GLU A 17 -14.46 21.93 53.86
C GLU A 17 -14.91 20.98 52.73
N GLY A 18 -16.21 20.96 52.40
CA GLY A 18 -16.77 20.20 51.29
C GLY A 18 -16.26 20.69 49.93
N ASP A 19 -16.28 22.00 49.70
CA ASP A 19 -15.82 22.64 48.45
C ASP A 19 -14.31 22.40 48.22
N ARG A 20 -13.50 22.52 49.29
CA ARG A 20 -12.06 22.22 49.24
C ARG A 20 -11.76 20.74 48.98
N SER A 21 -12.58 19.83 49.52
CA SER A 21 -12.44 18.39 49.27
C SER A 21 -12.82 18.00 47.83
N GLU A 22 -13.80 18.68 47.23
CA GLU A 22 -14.15 18.49 45.82
C GLU A 22 -13.07 19.05 44.89
N GLU A 23 -12.49 20.20 45.23
CA GLU A 23 -11.38 20.78 44.48
C GLU A 23 -10.16 19.84 44.49
N ILE A 24 -9.76 19.33 45.66
CA ILE A 24 -8.64 18.38 45.80
C ILE A 24 -8.89 17.10 44.97
N ARG A 25 -10.10 16.53 45.00
CA ARG A 25 -10.46 15.36 44.17
C ARG A 25 -10.36 15.65 42.68
N SER A 26 -10.79 16.84 42.25
CA SER A 26 -10.67 17.29 40.86
C SER A 26 -9.21 17.44 40.44
N TRP A 27 -8.37 18.05 41.29
CA TRP A 27 -6.93 18.16 41.09
C TRP A 27 -6.26 16.78 40.99
N GLU A 28 -6.58 15.84 41.88
CA GLU A 28 -6.06 14.46 41.82
C GLU A 28 -6.47 13.76 40.53
N GLN A 29 -7.75 13.82 40.14
CA GLN A 29 -8.23 13.26 38.88
C GLN A 29 -7.52 13.85 37.66
N SER A 30 -7.27 15.17 37.66
CA SER A 30 -6.53 15.84 36.59
C SER A 30 -5.08 15.35 36.48
N ILE A 31 -4.43 15.08 37.62
CA ILE A 31 -3.06 14.55 37.68
C ILE A 31 -3.03 13.11 37.17
N PHE A 32 -3.97 12.27 37.60
CA PHE A 32 -4.09 10.89 37.11
C PHE A 32 -4.32 10.85 35.60
N ALA A 33 -5.26 11.64 35.06
CA ALA A 33 -5.52 11.72 33.62
C ALA A 33 -4.28 12.21 32.84
N LYS A 34 -3.54 13.18 33.37
CA LYS A 34 -2.30 13.67 32.76
C LYS A 34 -1.19 12.61 32.76
N GLN A 35 -1.10 11.80 33.81
CA GLN A 35 -0.14 10.70 33.87
C GLN A 35 -0.52 9.56 32.91
N GLU A 36 -1.81 9.25 32.80
CA GLU A 36 -2.32 8.22 31.90
C GLU A 36 -2.10 8.59 30.43
N SER A 37 -2.48 9.81 30.04
CA SER A 37 -2.20 10.36 28.70
C SER A 37 -0.70 10.38 28.37
N ALA A 38 0.17 10.68 29.35
CA ALA A 38 1.61 10.58 29.16
C ALA A 38 2.05 9.13 28.88
N ILE A 39 1.53 8.14 29.62
CA ILE A 39 1.80 6.71 29.37
C ILE A 39 1.31 6.30 27.98
N TYR A 40 0.11 6.70 27.58
CA TYR A 40 -0.44 6.43 26.24
C TYR A 40 0.42 7.05 25.14
N SER A 41 0.88 8.28 25.31
CA SER A 41 1.75 8.96 24.34
C SER A 41 3.07 8.20 24.12
N VAL A 42 3.67 7.65 25.18
CA VAL A 42 4.91 6.86 25.11
C VAL A 42 4.65 5.52 24.40
N LYS A 43 3.60 4.79 24.78
CA LYS A 43 3.23 3.52 24.13
C LYS A 43 2.90 3.71 22.65
N ARG A 44 2.18 4.77 22.31
CA ARG A 44 1.84 5.15 20.93
C ARG A 44 3.11 5.43 20.12
N LYS A 45 4.06 6.19 20.67
CA LYS A 45 5.35 6.46 20.02
C LYS A 45 6.14 5.16 19.77
N GLN A 46 6.16 4.23 20.72
CA GLN A 46 6.80 2.91 20.56
C GLN A 46 6.15 2.11 19.41
N SER A 47 4.82 2.09 19.35
CA SER A 47 4.06 1.41 18.29
C SER A 47 4.28 2.02 16.90
N LEU A 48 4.43 3.35 16.81
CA LEU A 48 4.79 4.05 15.57
C LEU A 48 6.24 3.73 15.15
N GLN A 49 7.18 3.71 16.08
CA GLN A 49 8.57 3.33 15.81
C GLN A 49 8.68 1.88 15.32
N ALA A 50 7.86 0.97 15.86
CA ALA A 50 7.85 -0.43 15.45
C ALA A 50 7.56 -0.61 13.94
N ARG A 51 6.69 0.22 13.34
CA ARG A 51 6.41 0.18 11.89
C ARG A 51 7.67 0.31 11.06
N TYR A 52 8.53 1.26 11.41
CA TYR A 52 9.79 1.50 10.67
C TYR A 52 10.77 0.35 10.82
N ILE A 53 10.81 -0.30 11.99
CA ILE A 53 11.64 -1.50 12.19
C ILE A 53 11.13 -2.64 11.32
N TYR A 54 9.82 -2.88 11.24
CA TYR A 54 9.24 -3.86 10.31
C TYR A 54 9.50 -3.52 8.84
N GLY A 55 9.39 -2.25 8.47
CA GLY A 55 9.78 -1.74 7.14
C GLY A 55 11.24 -2.03 6.81
N PHE A 56 12.14 -1.83 7.78
CA PHE A 56 13.57 -2.12 7.62
C PHE A 56 13.86 -3.62 7.52
N ILE A 57 13.18 -4.46 8.30
CA ILE A 57 13.27 -5.93 8.18
C ILE A 57 12.85 -6.37 6.77
N PHE A 58 11.74 -5.83 6.25
CA PHE A 58 11.26 -6.12 4.90
C PHE A 58 12.25 -5.66 3.83
N PHE A 59 12.84 -4.46 3.97
CA PHE A 59 13.91 -3.97 3.09
C PHE A 59 15.13 -4.89 3.09
N LEU A 60 15.62 -5.30 4.26
CA LEU A 60 16.75 -6.21 4.38
C LEU A 60 16.43 -7.59 3.78
N THR A 61 15.19 -8.05 3.92
CA THR A 61 14.73 -9.30 3.28
C THR A 61 14.79 -9.20 1.76
N ASN A 62 14.37 -8.06 1.17
CA ASN A 62 14.46 -7.85 -0.28
C ASN A 62 15.91 -7.84 -0.77
N LEU A 63 16.82 -7.20 -0.02
CA LEU A 63 18.26 -7.25 -0.31
C LEU A 63 18.82 -8.67 -0.19
N LEU A 64 18.38 -9.44 0.80
CA LEU A 64 18.78 -10.84 0.96
C LEU A 64 18.26 -11.70 -0.19
N ALA A 65 17.00 -11.52 -0.61
CA ALA A 65 16.41 -12.22 -1.75
C ALA A 65 17.20 -11.92 -3.03
N TRP A 66 17.59 -10.66 -3.23
CA TRP A 66 18.43 -10.24 -4.36
C TRP A 66 19.79 -10.92 -4.32
N PHE A 67 20.45 -10.89 -3.16
CA PHE A 67 21.76 -11.51 -2.98
C PHE A 67 21.69 -13.02 -3.28
N VAL A 68 20.68 -13.72 -2.75
CA VAL A 68 20.48 -15.15 -3.01
C VAL A 68 20.21 -15.40 -4.50
N ARG A 69 19.41 -14.55 -5.16
CA ARG A 69 19.10 -14.68 -6.58
C ARG A 69 20.33 -14.53 -7.46
N ASP A 70 21.13 -13.48 -7.28
CA ASP A 70 22.22 -13.14 -8.23
C ASP A 70 23.55 -13.83 -7.86
N TYR A 71 23.76 -14.19 -6.58
CA TYR A 71 25.02 -14.73 -6.05
C TYR A 71 24.91 -16.10 -5.38
N GLY A 72 23.69 -16.62 -5.17
CA GLY A 72 23.48 -17.84 -4.39
C GLY A 72 24.17 -19.09 -4.95
N HIS A 73 24.36 -19.17 -6.28
CA HIS A 73 25.00 -20.32 -6.94
C HIS A 73 26.41 -20.61 -6.39
N LYS A 74 27.15 -19.57 -5.96
CA LYS A 74 28.51 -19.72 -5.41
C LYS A 74 28.54 -20.36 -4.02
N PHE A 75 27.48 -20.19 -3.22
CA PHE A 75 27.47 -20.56 -1.80
C PHE A 75 26.63 -21.81 -1.51
N LEU A 76 25.71 -22.19 -2.41
CA LEU A 76 24.72 -23.23 -2.16
C LEU A 76 25.07 -24.61 -2.72
N HIS A 77 26.27 -24.82 -3.29
CA HIS A 77 26.81 -26.17 -3.60
C HIS A 77 26.87 -27.09 -2.36
N ILE A 78 26.79 -26.54 -1.15
CA ILE A 78 26.73 -27.27 0.12
C ILE A 78 25.33 -27.90 0.35
N LEU A 79 24.26 -27.37 -0.25
CA LEU A 79 22.90 -27.88 -0.14
C LEU A 79 22.56 -28.78 -1.35
N HIS A 80 23.19 -29.96 -1.39
CA HIS A 80 23.04 -31.01 -2.42
C HIS A 80 21.60 -31.59 -2.58
N TYR A 81 20.64 -31.11 -1.80
CA TYR A 81 19.25 -31.60 -1.73
C TYR A 81 18.25 -30.76 -2.54
N ILE A 82 18.67 -29.64 -3.12
CA ILE A 82 17.80 -28.84 -3.99
C ILE A 82 17.79 -29.51 -5.37
N THR A 83 16.80 -30.36 -5.63
CA THR A 83 16.53 -30.85 -6.98
C THR A 83 16.22 -29.64 -7.87
N VAL A 84 17.15 -29.31 -8.76
CA VAL A 84 17.00 -28.17 -9.66
C VAL A 84 16.16 -28.60 -10.86
N CYS A 85 15.16 -27.78 -11.20
CA CYS A 85 14.36 -28.00 -12.40
C CYS A 85 15.17 -27.69 -13.65
N GLY A 86 15.04 -28.53 -14.68
CA GLY A 86 15.64 -28.36 -16.00
C GLY A 86 16.64 -29.46 -16.36
N ILE A 87 16.93 -29.59 -17.67
CA ILE A 87 17.85 -30.58 -18.24
C ILE A 87 19.30 -30.32 -17.77
N ASP A 88 19.64 -29.06 -17.48
CA ASP A 88 20.99 -28.62 -17.10
C ASP A 88 21.15 -28.21 -15.61
N GLY A 89 20.13 -28.41 -14.78
CA GLY A 89 20.29 -28.39 -13.32
C GLY A 89 20.74 -27.08 -12.65
N ASP A 90 20.87 -25.96 -13.37
CA ASP A 90 21.28 -24.65 -12.79
C ASP A 90 20.28 -23.51 -13.05
N GLU A 91 19.39 -23.62 -14.03
CA GLU A 91 18.59 -22.47 -14.52
C GLU A 91 17.47 -22.02 -13.57
N CYS A 92 16.84 -22.96 -12.84
CA CYS A 92 15.74 -22.63 -11.91
C CYS A 92 16.22 -22.24 -10.50
N PHE A 93 17.52 -22.27 -10.25
CA PHE A 93 18.10 -21.99 -8.93
C PHE A 93 17.77 -20.58 -8.43
N HIS A 94 17.83 -19.58 -9.33
CA HIS A 94 17.57 -18.18 -9.01
C HIS A 94 16.14 -17.97 -8.47
N ALA A 95 15.15 -18.48 -9.20
CA ALA A 95 13.74 -18.36 -8.83
C ALA A 95 13.44 -19.09 -7.51
N ALA A 96 13.97 -20.31 -7.36
CA ALA A 96 13.76 -21.12 -6.17
C ALA A 96 14.40 -20.53 -4.91
N GLY A 97 15.52 -19.80 -5.03
CA GLY A 97 16.15 -19.07 -3.94
C GLY A 97 15.31 -17.88 -3.46
N VAL A 98 14.81 -17.06 -4.39
CA VAL A 98 13.91 -15.93 -4.10
C VAL A 98 12.63 -16.41 -3.41
N LEU A 99 12.01 -17.46 -3.93
CA LEU A 99 10.77 -18.01 -3.39
C LEU A 99 10.94 -18.52 -1.95
N ARG A 100 12.10 -19.09 -1.59
CA ARG A 100 12.40 -19.51 -0.21
C ARG A 100 12.54 -18.33 0.75
N ILE A 101 13.29 -17.30 0.36
CA ILE A 101 13.43 -16.08 1.18
C ILE A 101 12.07 -15.39 1.34
N SER A 102 11.31 -15.29 0.26
CA SER A 102 9.95 -14.76 0.26
C SER A 102 9.01 -15.57 1.16
N LEU A 103 9.03 -16.90 1.08
CA LEU A 103 8.22 -17.77 1.96
C LEU A 103 8.55 -17.54 3.43
N GLY A 104 9.84 -17.37 3.78
CA GLY A 104 10.23 -17.06 5.15
C GLY A 104 9.73 -15.70 5.63
N CYS A 105 9.77 -14.69 4.74
CA CYS A 105 9.19 -13.38 5.00
C CYS A 105 7.67 -13.46 5.20
N PHE A 106 6.98 -14.19 4.32
CA PHE A 106 5.54 -14.44 4.40
C PHE A 106 5.17 -15.12 5.72
N ILE A 107 5.89 -16.17 6.14
CA ILE A 107 5.65 -16.87 7.42
C ILE A 107 5.82 -15.91 8.60
N PHE A 108 6.88 -15.09 8.61
CA PHE A 108 7.12 -14.13 9.68
C PHE A 108 5.99 -13.10 9.80
N PHE A 109 5.60 -12.45 8.70
CA PHE A 109 4.53 -11.45 8.72
C PHE A 109 3.15 -12.06 8.94
N SER A 110 2.88 -13.27 8.44
CA SER A 110 1.67 -14.04 8.75
C SER A 110 1.59 -14.41 10.23
N SER A 111 2.71 -14.82 10.85
CA SER A 111 2.78 -15.06 12.29
C SER A 111 2.49 -13.80 13.09
N MET A 112 3.05 -12.66 12.66
CA MET A 112 2.75 -11.37 13.29
C MET A 112 1.27 -11.00 13.12
N PHE A 113 0.71 -11.15 11.93
CA PHE A 113 -0.70 -10.94 11.65
C PHE A 113 -1.61 -11.72 12.60
N VAL A 114 -1.40 -13.04 12.70
CA VAL A 114 -2.22 -13.94 13.56
C VAL A 114 -2.10 -13.55 15.03
N THR A 115 -0.89 -13.22 15.50
CA THR A 115 -0.65 -12.87 16.91
C THR A 115 -1.11 -11.47 17.30
N THR A 116 -1.34 -10.58 16.33
CA THR A 116 -1.87 -9.22 16.56
C THR A 116 -3.34 -9.06 16.17
N LEU A 117 -4.06 -10.14 15.82
CA LEU A 117 -5.49 -10.06 15.50
C LEU A 117 -6.28 -9.42 16.63
N ARG A 118 -7.16 -8.45 16.28
CA ARG A 118 -8.03 -7.71 17.21
C ARG A 118 -7.27 -6.97 18.31
N ALA A 119 -6.10 -6.41 17.99
CA ALA A 119 -5.42 -5.50 18.90
C ALA A 119 -6.07 -4.11 18.80
N GLU A 120 -6.84 -3.71 19.81
CA GLU A 120 -7.60 -2.45 19.77
C GLU A 120 -7.01 -1.39 20.72
N LYS A 121 -6.56 -1.81 21.91
CA LYS A 121 -6.05 -0.88 22.95
C LYS A 121 -4.53 -0.95 23.16
N LEU A 122 -3.91 0.17 23.55
CA LEU A 122 -2.47 0.28 23.81
C LEU A 122 -2.06 -0.42 25.11
N GLN A 123 -2.97 -0.62 26.05
CA GLN A 123 -2.70 -1.37 27.28
C GLN A 123 -2.58 -2.88 27.10
N GLU A 124 -3.07 -3.44 25.99
CA GLU A 124 -3.11 -4.88 25.78
C GLU A 124 -1.73 -5.52 25.62
N ALA A 125 -1.63 -6.80 26.01
CA ALA A 125 -0.44 -7.63 25.78
C ALA A 125 -0.04 -7.70 24.30
N ARG A 126 -1.03 -7.61 23.38
CA ARG A 126 -0.81 -7.60 21.93
C ARG A 126 -0.01 -6.38 21.46
N ASN A 127 -0.25 -5.19 22.02
CA ASN A 127 0.57 -4.02 21.73
C ASN A 127 1.99 -4.18 22.26
N SER A 128 2.15 -4.75 23.45
CA SER A 128 3.48 -5.07 23.99
C SER A 128 4.23 -6.05 23.09
N TRP A 129 3.55 -7.12 22.63
CA TRP A 129 4.07 -8.05 21.64
C TRP A 129 4.50 -7.31 20.38
N HIS A 130 3.61 -6.52 19.76
CA HIS A 130 3.86 -5.77 18.53
C HIS A 130 5.00 -4.73 18.63
N SER A 131 5.20 -4.09 19.79
CA SER A 131 6.09 -2.94 19.90
C SER A 131 7.43 -3.21 20.63
N ARG A 132 7.54 -4.25 21.47
CA ARG A 132 8.66 -4.39 22.42
C ARG A 132 9.50 -5.66 22.31
N CYS A 133 8.88 -6.84 22.17
CA CYS A 133 9.56 -8.14 22.30
C CYS A 133 10.48 -8.48 21.10
N TRP A 134 11.46 -7.64 20.79
CA TRP A 134 12.30 -7.72 19.59
C TRP A 134 13.21 -8.94 19.56
N ALA A 135 13.83 -9.33 20.67
CA ALA A 135 14.72 -10.50 20.70
C ALA A 135 14.00 -11.78 20.25
N LEU A 136 12.78 -12.00 20.77
CA LEU A 136 11.95 -13.14 20.38
C LEU A 136 11.52 -13.05 18.90
N LYS A 137 11.14 -11.87 18.42
CA LYS A 137 10.79 -11.67 17.01
C LYS A 137 11.95 -11.89 16.05
N VAL A 138 13.16 -11.45 16.41
CA VAL A 138 14.35 -11.69 15.60
C VAL A 138 14.63 -13.19 15.52
N ALA A 139 14.47 -13.93 16.62
CA ALA A 139 14.57 -15.39 16.60
C ALA A 139 13.51 -16.04 15.70
N ILE A 140 12.24 -15.60 15.78
CA ILE A 140 11.15 -16.08 14.91
C ILE A 140 11.44 -15.74 13.44
N TYR A 141 11.92 -14.53 13.14
CA TYR A 141 12.29 -14.11 11.79
C TYR A 141 13.41 -15.00 11.22
N LEU A 142 14.49 -15.18 11.97
CA LEU A 142 15.61 -16.04 11.54
C LEU A 142 15.14 -17.48 11.30
N LEU A 143 14.33 -18.03 12.21
CA LEU A 143 13.74 -19.36 12.02
C LEU A 143 12.87 -19.41 10.77
N SER A 144 12.03 -18.40 10.56
CA SER A 144 11.13 -18.32 9.40
C SER A 144 11.91 -18.25 8.09
N VAL A 145 13.06 -17.57 8.04
CA VAL A 145 13.93 -17.52 6.85
C VAL A 145 14.68 -18.84 6.62
N MET A 146 15.07 -19.54 7.69
CA MET A 146 15.84 -20.80 7.58
C MET A 146 14.98 -22.01 7.21
N VAL A 147 13.76 -22.12 7.75
CA VAL A 147 12.86 -23.27 7.53
C VAL A 147 12.60 -23.57 6.03
N PRO A 148 12.32 -22.58 5.16
CA PRO A 148 12.15 -22.79 3.71
C PRO A 148 13.32 -23.48 2.99
N PHE A 149 14.55 -23.42 3.52
CA PHE A 149 15.70 -24.10 2.92
C PHE A 149 15.71 -25.61 3.15
N ILE A 150 14.94 -26.09 4.15
CA ILE A 150 14.77 -27.52 4.45
C ILE A 150 13.58 -28.10 3.67
N ILE A 151 12.68 -27.24 3.18
CA ILE A 151 11.46 -27.64 2.48
C ILE A 151 11.77 -28.15 1.05
N PRO A 152 11.22 -29.31 0.63
CA PRO A 152 11.38 -29.83 -0.72
C PRO A 152 10.89 -28.89 -1.82
N SER A 153 11.49 -28.98 -3.01
CA SER A 153 11.21 -28.16 -4.20
C SER A 153 9.73 -28.10 -4.59
N GLY A 154 9.00 -29.22 -4.51
CA GLY A 154 7.57 -29.27 -4.85
C GLY A 154 6.69 -28.33 -4.02
N PHE A 155 6.98 -28.17 -2.72
CA PHE A 155 6.26 -27.21 -1.88
C PHE A 155 6.62 -25.76 -2.21
N ILE A 156 7.85 -25.50 -2.65
CA ILE A 156 8.27 -24.16 -3.09
C ILE A 156 7.58 -23.77 -4.40
N GLN A 157 7.39 -24.71 -5.32
CA GLN A 157 6.59 -24.49 -6.53
C GLN A 157 5.12 -24.21 -6.21
N LEU A 158 4.53 -24.98 -5.28
CA LEU A 158 3.17 -24.72 -4.80
C LEU A 158 3.05 -23.32 -4.17
N TYR A 159 4.03 -22.91 -3.36
CA TYR A 159 4.11 -21.55 -2.84
C TYR A 159 4.24 -20.52 -3.96
N GLY A 160 5.02 -20.78 -5.00
CA GLY A 160 5.11 -19.92 -6.19
C GLY A 160 3.75 -19.68 -6.83
N GLN A 161 2.95 -20.73 -7.02
CA GLN A 161 1.57 -20.61 -7.54
C GLN A 161 0.68 -19.78 -6.60
N LEU A 162 0.77 -20.02 -5.28
CA LEU A 162 0.05 -19.23 -4.29
C LEU A 162 0.48 -17.76 -4.30
N ALA A 163 1.78 -17.50 -4.50
CA ALA A 163 2.35 -16.17 -4.52
C ALA A 163 1.87 -15.34 -5.73
N HIS A 164 1.53 -15.95 -6.86
CA HIS A 164 0.85 -15.24 -7.96
C HIS A 164 -0.48 -14.64 -7.51
N VAL A 165 -1.30 -15.43 -6.81
CA VAL A 165 -2.59 -14.97 -6.28
C VAL A 165 -2.39 -13.90 -5.21
N GLY A 166 -1.45 -14.12 -4.27
CA GLY A 166 -1.13 -13.15 -3.23
C GLY A 166 -0.59 -11.82 -3.77
N ALA A 167 0.25 -11.86 -4.80
CA ALA A 167 0.74 -10.68 -5.51
C ALA A 167 -0.40 -9.91 -6.20
N GLY A 168 -1.37 -10.61 -6.80
CA GLY A 168 -2.58 -10.01 -7.34
C GLY A 168 -3.42 -9.32 -6.27
N ILE A 169 -3.60 -9.94 -5.10
CA ILE A 169 -4.31 -9.34 -3.96
C ILE A 169 -3.55 -8.10 -3.46
N PHE A 170 -2.21 -8.18 -3.36
CA PHE A 170 -1.39 -7.03 -2.98
C PHE A 170 -1.58 -5.84 -3.91
N LEU A 171 -1.55 -6.06 -5.23
CA LEU A 171 -1.77 -5.01 -6.23
C LEU A 171 -3.15 -4.35 -6.07
N LEU A 172 -4.19 -5.14 -5.80
CA LEU A 172 -5.53 -4.60 -5.53
C LEU A 172 -5.58 -3.74 -4.26
N LEU A 173 -4.97 -4.21 -3.17
CA LEU A 173 -4.89 -3.46 -1.91
C LEU A 173 -4.08 -2.16 -2.08
N GLN A 174 -2.94 -2.23 -2.78
CA GLN A 174 -2.12 -1.08 -3.10
C GLN A 174 -2.89 -0.06 -3.93
N LEU A 175 -3.70 -0.51 -4.88
CA LEU A 175 -4.54 0.36 -5.70
C LEU A 175 -5.64 1.04 -4.88
N ILE A 176 -6.31 0.33 -3.96
CA ILE A 176 -7.30 0.92 -3.05
C ILE A 176 -6.63 2.01 -2.20
N SER A 177 -5.45 1.71 -1.65
CA SER A 177 -4.68 2.69 -0.86
C SER A 177 -4.27 3.91 -1.68
N LEU A 178 -3.84 3.70 -2.94
CA LEU A 178 -3.54 4.80 -3.86
C LEU A 178 -4.76 5.69 -4.10
N ILE A 179 -5.95 5.12 -4.32
CA ILE A 179 -7.18 5.89 -4.53
C ILE A 179 -7.57 6.69 -3.28
N HIS A 180 -7.39 6.11 -2.09
CA HIS A 180 -7.60 6.81 -0.83
C HIS A 180 -6.63 8.00 -0.70
N PHE A 181 -5.35 7.78 -0.96
CA PHE A 181 -4.32 8.83 -1.00
C PHE A 181 -4.66 9.94 -2.01
N LEU A 182 -5.11 9.58 -3.22
CA LEU A 182 -5.53 10.55 -4.24
C LEU A 182 -6.72 11.41 -3.75
N SER A 183 -7.65 10.81 -3.02
CA SER A 183 -8.78 11.53 -2.42
C SER A 183 -8.32 12.49 -1.33
N TRP A 184 -7.34 12.08 -0.53
CA TRP A 184 -6.68 12.95 0.44
C TRP A 184 -5.98 14.14 -0.24
N CYS A 185 -5.25 13.90 -1.34
CA CYS A 185 -4.65 14.96 -2.15
C CYS A 185 -5.68 15.98 -2.64
N ASP A 186 -6.80 15.52 -3.20
CA ASP A 186 -7.89 16.41 -3.61
C ASP A 186 -8.41 17.25 -2.43
N SER A 187 -8.71 16.62 -1.30
CA SER A 187 -9.26 17.32 -0.13
C SER A 187 -8.30 18.37 0.42
N LYS A 188 -6.98 18.11 0.33
CA LYS A 188 -5.96 18.98 0.91
C LYS A 188 -5.55 20.11 -0.03
N TRP A 189 -5.44 19.85 -1.32
CA TRP A 189 -4.91 20.79 -2.31
C TRP A 189 -5.98 21.41 -3.21
N MET A 190 -7.22 20.91 -3.14
CA MET A 190 -8.39 21.47 -3.82
C MET A 190 -9.61 21.60 -2.87
N PRO A 191 -9.47 22.26 -1.70
CA PRO A 191 -10.62 22.54 -0.83
C PRO A 191 -11.56 23.58 -1.48
N ASP A 192 -12.83 23.60 -1.04
CA ASP A 192 -13.91 24.41 -1.61
C ASP A 192 -13.53 25.86 -1.96
N LEU A 193 -14.14 26.38 -3.02
CA LEU A 193 -13.87 27.66 -3.69
C LEU A 193 -13.87 28.93 -2.79
N GLN A 194 -14.29 28.83 -1.52
CA GLN A 194 -14.23 29.95 -0.57
C GLN A 194 -12.79 30.27 -0.13
N SER A 195 -11.84 29.32 -0.21
CA SER A 195 -10.40 29.53 0.06
C SER A 195 -9.63 29.78 -1.24
N LYS A 196 -9.74 31.00 -1.79
CA LYS A 196 -9.23 31.38 -3.13
C LYS A 196 -7.75 31.08 -3.42
N LYS A 197 -6.90 30.92 -2.40
CA LYS A 197 -5.45 30.70 -2.58
C LYS A 197 -5.05 29.25 -2.85
N CYS A 198 -5.78 28.26 -2.31
CA CYS A 198 -5.38 26.86 -2.41
C CYS A 198 -5.95 26.16 -3.67
N GLY A 199 -7.18 26.50 -4.08
CA GLY A 199 -7.80 25.92 -5.28
C GLY A 199 -7.05 26.19 -6.60
N PHE A 200 -6.40 27.36 -6.74
CA PHE A 200 -5.60 27.68 -7.94
C PHE A 200 -4.35 26.80 -8.05
N PHE A 201 -3.71 26.47 -6.92
CA PHE A 201 -2.55 25.58 -6.88
C PHE A 201 -2.93 24.15 -7.32
N GLY A 202 -4.04 23.62 -6.81
CA GLY A 202 -4.56 22.31 -7.23
C GLY A 202 -4.90 22.25 -8.71
N LEU A 203 -5.50 23.32 -9.27
CA LEU A 203 -5.83 23.41 -10.69
C LEU A 203 -4.57 23.46 -11.58
N PHE A 204 -3.59 24.27 -11.18
CA PHE A 204 -2.30 24.36 -11.86
C PHE A 204 -1.58 23.00 -11.88
N LEU A 205 -1.52 22.34 -10.72
CA LEU A 205 -0.87 21.04 -10.59
C LEU A 205 -1.58 19.96 -11.42
N SER A 206 -2.92 19.94 -11.41
CA SER A 206 -3.71 19.04 -12.26
C SER A 206 -3.40 19.25 -13.75
N THR A 207 -3.30 20.49 -14.20
CA THR A 207 -2.97 20.84 -15.60
C THR A 207 -1.60 20.29 -16.00
N ILE A 208 -0.60 20.39 -15.11
CA ILE A 208 0.73 19.81 -15.35
C ILE A 208 0.65 18.30 -15.52
N PHE A 209 -0.08 17.59 -14.65
CA PHE A 209 -0.21 16.14 -14.75
C PHE A 209 -0.92 15.70 -16.04
N TYR A 210 -1.97 16.41 -16.47
CA TYR A 210 -2.60 16.11 -17.76
C TYR A 210 -1.65 16.34 -18.94
N LEU A 211 -0.95 17.48 -18.97
CA LEU A 211 0.01 17.79 -20.03
C LEU A 211 1.16 16.76 -20.07
N GLY A 212 1.67 16.38 -18.90
CA GLY A 212 2.68 15.33 -18.76
C GLY A 212 2.19 13.98 -19.28
N SER A 213 0.94 13.61 -18.99
CA SER A 213 0.32 12.37 -19.46
C SER A 213 0.19 12.34 -20.99
N PHE A 214 -0.28 13.42 -21.60
CA PHE A 214 -0.35 13.53 -23.07
C PHE A 214 1.03 13.50 -23.72
N CYS A 215 2.01 14.22 -23.15
CA CYS A 215 3.39 14.20 -23.61
C CYS A 215 3.99 12.78 -23.52
N GLY A 216 3.74 12.07 -22.43
CA GLY A 216 4.16 10.67 -22.23
C GLY A 216 3.60 9.73 -23.29
N ILE A 217 2.30 9.85 -23.63
CA ILE A 217 1.68 9.07 -24.71
C ILE A 217 2.36 9.35 -26.06
N VAL A 218 2.58 10.62 -26.40
CA VAL A 218 3.24 11.00 -27.66
C VAL A 218 4.67 10.44 -27.72
N LEU A 219 5.43 10.58 -26.63
CA LEU A 219 6.79 10.05 -26.55
C LEU A 219 6.80 8.53 -26.71
N MET A 220 5.84 7.83 -26.10
CA MET A 220 5.70 6.38 -26.25
C MET A 220 5.40 5.96 -27.69
N TYR A 221 4.55 6.69 -28.41
CA TYR A 221 4.31 6.42 -29.84
C TYR A 221 5.60 6.56 -30.67
N ILE A 222 6.34 7.64 -30.44
CA ILE A 222 7.60 7.91 -31.15
C ILE A 222 8.65 6.85 -30.82
N MET A 223 8.67 6.33 -29.58
CA MET A 223 9.73 5.39 -29.17
C MET A 223 9.43 3.93 -29.46
N TYR A 224 8.16 3.49 -29.38
CA TYR A 224 7.82 2.06 -29.34
C TYR A 224 6.79 1.62 -30.40
N ALA A 225 6.27 2.55 -31.22
CA ALA A 225 5.15 2.29 -32.13
C ALA A 225 5.28 2.98 -33.51
N LEU A 226 6.51 3.36 -33.92
CA LEU A 226 6.77 3.93 -35.26
C LEU A 226 6.50 2.92 -36.39
N ASP A 227 6.88 1.66 -36.19
CA ASP A 227 6.72 0.61 -37.18
C ASP A 227 5.38 -0.12 -37.00
N THR A 228 4.69 -0.38 -38.12
CA THR A 228 3.42 -1.14 -38.13
C THR A 228 3.58 -2.59 -37.67
N SER A 229 4.82 -3.09 -37.62
CA SER A 229 5.15 -4.40 -37.06
C SER A 229 4.97 -4.48 -35.54
N CYS A 230 4.91 -3.34 -34.84
CA CYS A 230 4.78 -3.24 -33.39
C CYS A 230 3.32 -3.18 -32.93
N ALA A 231 2.47 -4.08 -33.47
CA ALA A 231 1.02 -4.04 -33.29
C ALA A 231 0.58 -4.11 -31.81
N ILE A 232 1.29 -4.88 -30.98
CA ILE A 232 0.97 -5.02 -29.55
C ILE A 232 1.27 -3.73 -28.76
N ASN A 233 2.40 -3.08 -29.04
CA ASN A 233 2.74 -1.80 -28.40
C ASN A 233 1.80 -0.69 -28.88
N ILE A 234 1.45 -0.67 -30.17
CA ILE A 234 0.42 0.23 -30.71
C ILE A 234 -0.91 0.03 -29.96
N PHE A 235 -1.35 -1.21 -29.77
CA PHE A 235 -2.58 -1.53 -29.06
C PHE A 235 -2.55 -1.02 -27.60
N PHE A 236 -1.49 -1.32 -26.84
CA PHE A 236 -1.36 -0.87 -25.46
C PHE A 236 -1.40 0.66 -25.34
N ILE A 237 -0.58 1.37 -26.13
CA ILE A 237 -0.52 2.84 -26.08
C ILE A 237 -1.86 3.46 -26.51
N THR A 238 -2.51 2.90 -27.55
CA THR A 238 -3.82 3.38 -28.01
C THR A 238 -4.87 3.24 -26.93
N TRP A 239 -4.92 2.08 -26.27
CA TRP A 239 -5.89 1.81 -25.22
C TRP A 239 -5.66 2.70 -24.00
N THR A 240 -4.42 2.87 -23.54
CA THR A 240 -4.06 3.82 -22.48
C THR A 240 -4.50 5.25 -22.84
N ALA A 241 -4.31 5.68 -24.08
CA ALA A 241 -4.75 7.00 -24.54
C ALA A 241 -6.27 7.16 -24.49
N ILE A 242 -7.03 6.10 -24.81
CA ILE A 242 -8.50 6.08 -24.66
C ILE A 242 -8.87 6.21 -23.18
N LEU A 243 -8.25 5.44 -22.29
CA LEU A 243 -8.50 5.49 -20.85
C LEU A 243 -8.23 6.89 -20.26
N VAL A 244 -7.11 7.52 -20.62
CA VAL A 244 -6.80 8.91 -20.21
C VAL A 244 -7.87 9.89 -20.69
N LYS A 245 -8.28 9.80 -21.97
CA LYS A 245 -9.33 10.68 -22.50
C LYS A 245 -10.66 10.48 -21.78
N VAL A 246 -11.07 9.24 -21.53
CA VAL A 246 -12.32 8.93 -20.83
C VAL A 246 -12.29 9.48 -19.40
N MET A 247 -11.20 9.25 -18.66
CA MET A 247 -11.06 9.79 -17.30
C MET A 247 -11.10 11.32 -17.27
N MET A 248 -10.42 11.99 -18.21
CA MET A 248 -10.45 13.45 -18.33
C MET A 248 -11.88 13.97 -18.59
N ILE A 249 -12.62 13.35 -19.53
CA ILE A 249 -14.00 13.74 -19.86
C ILE A 249 -14.92 13.55 -18.64
N VAL A 250 -14.83 12.41 -17.96
CA VAL A 250 -15.66 12.10 -16.79
C VAL A 250 -15.38 13.06 -15.64
N SER A 251 -14.12 13.41 -15.39
CA SER A 251 -13.75 14.35 -14.33
C SER A 251 -14.22 15.79 -14.59
N LEU A 252 -14.29 16.21 -15.86
CA LEU A 252 -14.79 17.52 -16.25
C LEU A 252 -16.32 17.59 -16.35
N HIS A 253 -17.00 16.45 -16.33
CA HIS A 253 -18.45 16.40 -16.49
C HIS A 253 -19.15 17.13 -15.32
N SER A 254 -20.14 17.97 -15.64
CA SER A 254 -20.80 18.87 -14.68
C SER A 254 -21.45 18.18 -13.48
N LYS A 255 -21.94 16.93 -13.64
CA LYS A 255 -22.48 16.13 -12.52
C LYS A 255 -21.42 15.59 -11.56
N VAL A 256 -20.17 15.47 -12.00
CA VAL A 256 -19.06 14.95 -11.20
C VAL A 256 -18.25 16.12 -10.65
N ASN A 257 -17.76 17.01 -11.52
CA ASN A 257 -17.00 18.25 -11.28
C ASN A 257 -16.15 18.27 -9.99
N ARG A 258 -15.49 17.13 -9.71
CA ARG A 258 -14.69 16.86 -8.51
C ARG A 258 -13.58 15.89 -8.89
N GLY A 259 -12.47 15.96 -8.16
CA GLY A 259 -11.33 15.06 -8.37
C GLY A 259 -10.51 15.34 -9.63
N LEU A 260 -10.41 16.62 -10.03
CA LEU A 260 -9.63 16.99 -11.21
C LEU A 260 -8.13 16.76 -11.00
N LEU A 261 -7.62 17.04 -9.79
CA LEU A 261 -6.23 16.78 -9.43
C LEU A 261 -5.95 15.27 -9.33
N SER A 262 -6.77 14.52 -8.59
CA SER A 262 -6.62 13.07 -8.52
C SER A 262 -6.70 12.40 -9.89
N SER A 263 -7.56 12.88 -10.79
CA SER A 263 -7.67 12.33 -12.15
C SER A 263 -6.43 12.63 -13.00
N GLY A 264 -5.85 13.82 -12.88
CA GLY A 264 -4.57 14.14 -13.52
C GLY A 264 -3.44 13.22 -13.03
N ILE A 265 -3.29 13.06 -11.71
CA ILE A 265 -2.28 12.17 -11.12
C ILE A 265 -2.52 10.72 -11.57
N MET A 266 -3.78 10.28 -11.60
CA MET A 266 -4.17 8.95 -12.06
C MET A 266 -3.83 8.73 -13.54
N CYS A 267 -4.06 9.72 -14.41
CA CYS A 267 -3.68 9.68 -15.82
C CYS A 267 -2.17 9.49 -15.97
N SER A 268 -1.36 10.20 -15.19
CA SER A 268 0.09 10.03 -15.21
C SER A 268 0.51 8.65 -14.70
N TYR A 269 -0.17 8.11 -13.69
CA TYR A 269 0.08 6.78 -13.16
C TYR A 269 -0.21 5.69 -14.20
N ILE A 270 -1.33 5.74 -14.92
CA ILE A 270 -1.63 4.73 -15.95
C ILE A 270 -0.69 4.82 -17.16
N VAL A 271 -0.27 6.03 -17.55
CA VAL A 271 0.76 6.21 -18.59
C VAL A 271 2.10 5.63 -18.13
N PHE A 272 2.47 5.82 -16.87
CA PHE A 272 3.66 5.20 -16.29
C PHE A 272 3.56 3.67 -16.25
N LEU A 273 2.41 3.10 -15.90
CA LEU A 273 2.20 1.65 -15.91
C LEU A 273 2.34 1.07 -17.33
N CYS A 274 1.74 1.72 -18.33
CA CYS A 274 1.87 1.32 -19.73
C CYS A 274 3.34 1.38 -20.19
N TRP A 275 4.05 2.47 -19.88
CA TRP A 275 5.47 2.59 -20.20
C TRP A 275 6.31 1.51 -19.52
N SER A 276 6.07 1.25 -18.23
CA SER A 276 6.73 0.20 -17.46
C SER A 276 6.44 -1.20 -18.01
N ALA A 277 5.24 -1.44 -18.57
CA ALA A 277 4.87 -2.71 -19.20
C ALA A 277 5.60 -2.95 -20.52
N ILE A 278 5.73 -1.92 -21.37
CA ILE A 278 6.48 -2.01 -22.62
C ILE A 278 7.98 -2.20 -22.35
N GLN A 279 8.52 -1.58 -21.29
CA GLN A 279 9.91 -1.78 -20.86
C GLN A 279 10.20 -3.19 -20.35
N SER A 280 9.15 -3.92 -19.93
CA SER A 280 9.19 -5.32 -19.51
C SER A 280 9.13 -6.32 -20.67
N GLU A 281 8.88 -5.85 -21.90
CA GLU A 281 8.86 -6.70 -23.10
C GLU A 281 10.21 -7.43 -23.27
N PRO A 282 10.22 -8.72 -23.65
CA PRO A 282 11.47 -9.44 -23.88
C PRO A 282 12.28 -8.83 -25.03
N HIS A 283 13.60 -8.87 -24.86
CA HIS A 283 14.59 -8.22 -25.74
C HIS A 283 14.63 -8.73 -27.18
N THR A 284 13.96 -9.85 -27.48
CA THR A 284 13.87 -10.42 -28.83
C THR A 284 12.97 -9.60 -29.75
N GLN A 285 12.19 -8.65 -29.22
CA GLN A 285 11.29 -7.82 -30.00
C GLN A 285 12.01 -6.60 -30.59
N LYS A 286 11.88 -6.40 -31.91
CA LYS A 286 12.45 -5.26 -32.65
C LYS A 286 11.92 -3.89 -32.22
N CYS A 287 10.82 -3.85 -31.46
CA CYS A 287 10.11 -2.65 -31.06
C CYS A 287 10.73 -1.92 -29.85
N ASN A 288 11.70 -2.55 -29.17
CA ASN A 288 12.38 -1.98 -28.01
C ASN A 288 13.92 -1.90 -28.20
N THR A 289 14.35 -1.41 -29.37
CA THR A 289 15.76 -1.39 -29.80
C THR A 289 16.65 -0.45 -28.99
N LYS A 290 16.09 0.52 -28.25
CA LYS A 290 16.89 1.44 -27.40
C LYS A 290 17.59 0.73 -26.24
N LYS A 291 17.15 -0.47 -25.86
CA LYS A 291 17.83 -1.31 -24.86
C LYS A 291 19.09 -2.00 -25.43
N MET A 292 19.30 -1.93 -26.75
CA MET A 292 20.44 -2.51 -27.46
C MET A 292 21.66 -1.56 -27.53
N MET A 293 21.51 -0.29 -27.12
CA MET A 293 22.59 0.72 -27.14
C MET A 293 22.98 1.24 -25.75
N ALA A 294 22.43 0.66 -24.67
CA ALA A 294 23.00 0.83 -23.34
C ALA A 294 24.24 -0.08 -23.26
N GLU A 295 25.39 0.47 -23.61
CA GLU A 295 26.70 -0.10 -23.30
C GLU A 295 26.71 -0.58 -21.84
N ASP A 296 27.03 -1.86 -21.65
CA ASP A 296 27.22 -2.51 -20.36
C ASP A 296 28.24 -1.69 -19.54
N GLY A 297 27.72 -0.99 -18.53
CA GLY A 297 28.48 -0.09 -17.66
C GLY A 297 27.93 -0.09 -16.23
N ASP A 298 27.62 -1.29 -15.74
CA ASP A 298 27.42 -1.83 -14.38
C ASP A 298 26.76 -0.99 -13.26
N TRP A 299 26.95 0.32 -13.13
CA TRP A 299 26.43 1.07 -11.98
C TRP A 299 25.00 1.57 -12.16
N THR A 300 24.58 1.93 -13.37
CA THR A 300 23.22 2.46 -13.63
C THR A 300 22.15 1.37 -13.53
N THR A 301 22.48 0.14 -13.91
CA THR A 301 21.61 -1.04 -13.76
C THR A 301 21.46 -1.41 -12.29
N ILE A 302 22.56 -1.50 -11.53
CA ILE A 302 22.52 -1.72 -10.07
C ILE A 302 21.72 -0.62 -9.38
N LEU A 303 21.95 0.65 -9.74
CA LEU A 303 21.20 1.79 -9.19
C LEU A 303 19.71 1.67 -9.49
N SER A 304 19.33 1.34 -10.74
CA SER A 304 17.93 1.15 -11.13
C SER A 304 17.26 0.00 -10.36
N PHE A 305 18.02 -1.06 -10.10
CA PHE A 305 17.58 -2.22 -9.33
C PHE A 305 17.34 -1.85 -7.85
N LEU A 306 18.25 -1.10 -7.24
CA LEU A 306 18.09 -0.60 -5.87
C LEU A 306 16.89 0.36 -5.75
N ILE A 307 16.71 1.25 -6.74
CA ILE A 307 15.52 2.12 -6.81
C ILE A 307 14.25 1.27 -6.87
N ALA A 308 14.23 0.19 -7.66
CA ALA A 308 13.09 -0.71 -7.72
C ALA A 308 12.81 -1.41 -6.38
N ILE A 309 13.84 -1.89 -5.67
CA ILE A 309 13.67 -2.43 -4.30
C ILE A 309 13.06 -1.38 -3.38
N CYS A 310 13.61 -0.17 -3.38
CA CYS A 310 13.09 0.92 -2.56
C CYS A 310 11.63 1.23 -2.92
N ALA A 311 11.26 1.20 -4.19
CA ALA A 311 9.88 1.41 -4.64
C ALA A 311 8.94 0.29 -4.13
N ILE A 312 9.36 -0.97 -4.17
CA ILE A 312 8.58 -2.11 -3.65
C ILE A 312 8.36 -1.98 -2.14
N VAL A 313 9.42 -1.65 -1.39
CA VAL A 313 9.35 -1.45 0.06
C VAL A 313 8.47 -0.26 0.39
N MET A 314 8.62 0.87 -0.31
CA MET A 314 7.79 2.05 -0.10
C MET A 314 6.32 1.79 -0.42
N ALA A 315 6.03 1.08 -1.51
CA ALA A 315 4.66 0.67 -1.86
C ALA A 315 4.04 -0.23 -0.79
N THR A 316 4.79 -1.20 -0.28
CA THR A 316 4.32 -2.10 0.80
C THR A 316 4.11 -1.33 2.10
N PHE A 317 5.06 -0.46 2.46
CA PHE A 317 4.99 0.34 3.68
C PHE A 317 3.83 1.35 3.62
N SER A 318 3.68 2.09 2.52
CA SER A 318 2.60 3.07 2.36
C SER A 318 1.23 2.42 2.40
N THR A 319 1.07 1.28 1.71
CA THR A 319 -0.18 0.50 1.75
C THR A 319 -0.44 -0.01 3.17
N GLY A 320 0.59 -0.51 3.85
CA GLY A 320 0.49 -1.05 5.21
C GLY A 320 0.07 -0.03 6.27
N ILE A 321 0.50 1.23 6.14
CA ILE A 321 0.12 2.29 7.09
C ILE A 321 -1.27 2.87 6.83
N ASP A 322 -1.81 2.70 5.63
CA ASP A 322 -3.12 3.21 5.22
C ASP A 322 -4.27 2.30 5.69
N SER A 323 -4.20 1.82 6.93
CA SER A 323 -5.21 0.91 7.51
C SER A 323 -6.64 1.45 7.46
N GLN A 324 -6.82 2.77 7.44
CA GLN A 324 -8.13 3.42 7.39
C GLN A 324 -8.89 3.17 6.09
N SER A 325 -8.20 2.94 4.96
CA SER A 325 -8.86 2.66 3.68
C SER A 325 -9.48 1.26 3.64
N PHE A 326 -9.09 0.38 4.57
CA PHE A 326 -9.54 -1.01 4.66
C PHE A 326 -10.52 -1.26 5.81
N GLN A 327 -10.80 -0.26 6.64
CA GLN A 327 -11.79 -0.38 7.72
C GLN A 327 -13.21 -0.20 7.15
N PHE A 328 -13.93 -1.31 7.00
CA PHE A 328 -15.30 -1.33 6.47
C PHE A 328 -16.34 -0.67 7.39
N ARG A 329 -16.01 -0.48 8.68
CA ARG A 329 -16.88 0.17 9.66
C ARG A 329 -16.26 1.49 10.10
N LYS A 330 -16.67 2.58 9.47
CA LYS A 330 -16.51 3.94 10.00
C LYS A 330 -17.57 4.13 11.07
N ASP A 331 -17.31 3.65 12.28
CA ASP A 331 -18.05 4.18 13.41
C ASP A 331 -17.46 5.58 13.67
N ASP A 332 -18.26 6.64 13.55
CA ASP A 332 -17.91 8.04 13.84
C ASP A 332 -17.62 8.26 15.35
N ILE A 333 -16.92 7.31 15.99
CA ILE A 333 -16.50 7.36 17.38
C ILE A 333 -15.16 8.07 17.40
N GLN A 334 -15.06 9.17 18.16
CA GLN A 334 -13.79 9.84 18.43
C GLN A 334 -12.79 8.80 18.94
N SER A 335 -11.65 8.65 18.25
CA SER A 335 -10.58 7.75 18.69
C SER A 335 -10.19 8.07 20.13
N GLU A 336 -10.24 7.09 21.01
CA GLU A 336 -9.84 7.24 22.40
C GLU A 336 -8.31 7.36 22.50
N ASP A 337 -7.81 7.97 23.58
CA ASP A 337 -6.37 8.13 23.79
C ASP A 337 -5.62 6.79 23.91
N ASP A 338 -6.30 5.74 24.40
CA ASP A 338 -5.79 4.37 24.51
C ASP A 338 -5.91 3.56 23.21
N ASP A 339 -6.54 4.07 22.15
CA ASP A 339 -6.65 3.31 20.89
C ASP A 339 -5.29 3.18 20.19
N VAL A 340 -5.08 2.02 19.57
CA VAL A 340 -3.88 1.79 18.74
C VAL A 340 -3.87 2.73 17.52
N PRO A 341 -2.71 3.25 17.09
CA PRO A 341 -2.65 4.29 16.06
C PRO A 341 -2.91 3.81 14.62
N TYR A 342 -3.25 2.53 14.43
CA TYR A 342 -3.47 1.81 13.16
C TYR A 342 -3.80 0.35 13.49
N SER A 343 -4.51 -0.32 12.59
CA SER A 343 -4.75 -1.76 12.66
C SER A 343 -3.45 -2.55 12.42
N TYR A 344 -2.93 -3.22 13.45
CA TYR A 344 -1.70 -4.00 13.36
C TYR A 344 -1.87 -5.21 12.44
N GLU A 345 -3.05 -5.83 12.47
CA GLU A 345 -3.41 -6.94 11.62
C GLU A 345 -3.39 -6.54 10.13
N ILE A 346 -3.96 -5.40 9.76
CA ILE A 346 -3.97 -4.94 8.37
C ILE A 346 -2.53 -4.65 7.91
N PHE A 347 -1.74 -4.00 8.76
CA PHE A 347 -0.33 -3.74 8.49
C PHE A 347 0.47 -5.02 8.19
N HIS A 348 0.41 -6.02 9.09
CA HIS A 348 1.17 -7.27 8.90
C HIS A 348 0.62 -8.11 7.74
N PHE A 349 -0.69 -8.10 7.51
CA PHE A 349 -1.31 -8.77 6.37
C PHE A 349 -0.78 -8.20 5.04
N ILE A 350 -0.70 -6.88 4.92
CA ILE A 350 -0.17 -6.21 3.72
C ILE A 350 1.31 -6.53 3.51
N PHE A 351 2.12 -6.57 4.57
CA PHE A 351 3.53 -7.00 4.46
C PHE A 351 3.66 -8.47 4.06
N SER A 352 2.76 -9.33 4.53
CA SER A 352 2.71 -10.74 4.12
C SER A 352 2.37 -10.89 2.64
N MET A 353 1.38 -10.13 2.14
CA MET A 353 1.06 -10.09 0.71
C MET A 353 2.19 -9.43 -0.12
N GLY A 354 2.82 -8.40 0.43
CA GLY A 354 4.00 -7.75 -0.15
C GLY A 354 5.18 -8.71 -0.28
N ALA A 355 5.31 -9.69 0.61
CA ALA A 355 6.32 -10.73 0.53
C ALA A 355 6.15 -11.62 -0.71
N MET A 356 4.90 -11.98 -1.03
CA MET A 356 4.55 -12.70 -2.25
C MET A 356 4.75 -11.84 -3.49
N TYR A 357 4.35 -10.57 -3.43
CA TYR A 357 4.51 -9.60 -4.52
C TYR A 357 5.96 -9.40 -4.93
N PHE A 358 6.88 -9.08 -4.00
CA PHE A 358 8.28 -8.86 -4.37
C PHE A 358 8.92 -10.12 -4.98
N ALA A 359 8.51 -11.30 -4.52
CA ALA A 359 8.98 -12.57 -5.09
C ALA A 359 8.61 -12.67 -6.57
N MET A 360 7.35 -12.38 -6.91
CA MET A 360 6.89 -12.41 -8.30
C MET A 360 7.65 -11.42 -9.18
N LEU A 361 7.93 -10.21 -8.68
CA LEU A 361 8.72 -9.24 -9.44
C LEU A 361 10.15 -9.74 -9.71
N PHE A 362 10.77 -10.34 -8.69
CA PHE A 362 12.16 -10.80 -8.77
C PHE A 362 12.34 -11.99 -9.70
N ILE A 363 11.31 -12.83 -9.85
CA ILE A 363 11.28 -13.95 -10.81
C ILE A 363 10.60 -13.58 -12.13
N SER A 364 10.24 -12.31 -12.34
CA SER A 364 9.55 -11.81 -13.53
C SER A 364 8.23 -12.53 -13.85
N TRP A 365 7.51 -12.97 -12.82
CA TRP A 365 6.23 -13.68 -12.92
C TRP A 365 6.32 -15.04 -13.63
N GLU A 366 7.53 -15.59 -13.78
CA GLU A 366 7.77 -16.88 -14.40
C GLU A 366 8.61 -17.75 -13.46
N MET A 367 8.17 -18.98 -13.19
CA MET A 367 8.85 -19.88 -12.26
C MET A 367 9.94 -20.73 -12.94
N ASP A 368 9.79 -20.98 -14.24
CA ASP A 368 10.59 -21.96 -14.98
C ASP A 368 11.61 -21.32 -15.94
N GLN A 369 11.62 -19.99 -16.06
CA GLN A 369 12.57 -19.29 -16.95
C GLN A 369 13.75 -18.67 -16.17
N PRO A 370 14.98 -18.73 -16.74
CA PRO A 370 16.15 -18.14 -16.12
C PRO A 370 16.03 -16.60 -16.07
N THR A 371 16.18 -16.03 -14.88
CA THR A 371 16.20 -14.58 -14.69
C THR A 371 17.58 -13.99 -14.99
N ARG A 372 17.64 -12.86 -15.72
CA ARG A 372 18.90 -12.12 -15.95
C ARG A 372 19.35 -11.39 -14.67
N LYS A 373 20.66 -11.40 -14.38
CA LYS A 373 21.24 -10.62 -13.27
C LYS A 373 20.87 -9.14 -13.37
N TRP A 374 20.62 -8.51 -12.21
CA TRP A 374 20.25 -7.10 -12.11
C TRP A 374 18.98 -6.70 -12.89
N SER A 375 18.11 -7.67 -13.22
CA SER A 375 16.81 -7.42 -13.85
C SER A 375 15.66 -7.77 -12.91
N ILE A 376 14.54 -7.05 -13.05
CA ILE A 376 13.26 -7.30 -12.36
C ILE A 376 12.19 -7.19 -13.44
N ASP A 377 11.15 -8.00 -13.36
CA ASP A 377 9.96 -7.83 -14.18
C ASP A 377 10.23 -7.86 -15.71
N VAL A 378 11.11 -8.71 -16.22
CA VAL A 378 11.36 -8.82 -17.67
C VAL A 378 10.74 -10.10 -18.20
N GLY A 379 9.74 -9.98 -19.09
CA GLY A 379 9.01 -11.11 -19.65
C GLY A 379 7.58 -10.73 -20.04
N TRP A 380 6.96 -11.56 -20.89
CA TRP A 380 5.57 -11.32 -21.32
C TRP A 380 4.58 -11.39 -20.15
N ALA A 381 4.80 -12.28 -19.18
CA ALA A 381 3.97 -12.36 -17.98
C ALA A 381 3.97 -11.04 -17.22
N SER A 382 5.15 -10.47 -16.96
CA SER A 382 5.31 -9.15 -16.34
C SER A 382 4.61 -8.03 -17.12
N THR A 383 4.81 -7.97 -18.44
CA THR A 383 4.14 -6.98 -19.31
C THR A 383 2.62 -7.04 -19.15
N TRP A 384 2.03 -8.23 -19.25
CA TRP A 384 0.58 -8.40 -19.14
C TRP A 384 0.06 -8.08 -17.74
N VAL A 385 0.75 -8.46 -16.68
CA VAL A 385 0.35 -8.12 -15.31
C VAL A 385 0.29 -6.61 -15.12
N LYS A 386 1.28 -5.87 -15.63
CA LYS A 386 1.30 -4.40 -15.56
C LYS A 386 0.17 -3.75 -16.36
N ILE A 387 -0.12 -4.25 -17.56
CA ILE A 387 -1.24 -3.77 -18.40
C ILE A 387 -2.60 -4.08 -17.76
N LEU A 388 -2.78 -5.28 -17.22
CA LEU A 388 -4.02 -5.62 -16.51
C LEU A 388 -4.19 -4.77 -15.26
N ASN A 389 -3.12 -4.55 -14.49
CA ASN A 389 -3.14 -3.65 -13.34
C ASN A 389 -3.53 -2.22 -13.74
N GLU A 390 -3.03 -1.71 -14.87
CA GLU A 390 -3.43 -0.42 -15.44
C GLU A 390 -4.94 -0.37 -15.72
N TRP A 391 -5.50 -1.39 -16.36
CA TRP A 391 -6.92 -1.44 -16.70
C TRP A 391 -7.81 -1.51 -15.47
N PHE A 392 -7.42 -2.32 -14.47
CA PHE A 392 -8.12 -2.37 -13.18
C PHE A 392 -8.03 -1.02 -12.46
N ALA A 393 -6.85 -0.39 -12.46
CA ALA A 393 -6.64 0.92 -11.87
C ALA A 393 -7.58 1.97 -12.48
N ALA A 394 -7.60 2.09 -13.80
CA ALA A 394 -8.50 3.00 -14.51
C ALA A 394 -9.98 2.69 -14.23
N SER A 395 -10.36 1.41 -14.24
CA SER A 395 -11.75 0.98 -14.05
C SER A 395 -12.26 1.28 -12.63
N ILE A 396 -11.51 0.93 -11.60
CA ILE A 396 -11.88 1.21 -10.21
C ILE A 396 -11.93 2.72 -9.95
N TYR A 397 -10.99 3.47 -10.51
CA TYR A 397 -10.98 4.93 -10.39
C TYR A 397 -12.18 5.59 -11.09
N LEU A 398 -12.51 5.16 -12.31
CA LEU A 398 -13.71 5.62 -13.03
C LEU A 398 -14.98 5.31 -12.24
N TRP A 399 -15.10 4.09 -11.71
CA TRP A 399 -16.22 3.71 -10.87
C TRP A 399 -16.34 4.61 -9.64
N LYS A 400 -15.22 4.92 -8.97
CA LYS A 400 -15.18 5.84 -7.82
C LYS A 400 -15.69 7.24 -8.18
N LEU A 401 -15.40 7.76 -9.37
CA LEU A 401 -15.92 9.06 -9.84
C LEU A 401 -17.42 9.01 -10.19
N ILE A 402 -17.88 7.92 -10.81
CA ILE A 402 -19.24 7.79 -11.36
C ILE A 402 -20.25 7.36 -10.29
N SER A 403 -19.86 6.49 -9.36
CA SER A 403 -20.73 5.87 -8.36
C SER A 403 -21.58 6.88 -7.59
N PRO A 404 -21.05 7.99 -7.05
CA PRO A 404 -21.85 8.97 -6.32
C PRO A 404 -22.91 9.67 -7.19
N ALA A 405 -22.62 9.92 -8.47
CA ALA A 405 -23.56 10.55 -9.40
C ALA A 405 -24.70 9.59 -9.77
N VAL A 406 -24.39 8.33 -10.05
CA VAL A 406 -25.39 7.29 -10.36
C VAL A 406 -26.28 7.01 -9.15
N MET A 407 -25.72 6.94 -7.95
CA MET A 407 -26.49 6.73 -6.72
C MET A 407 -27.41 7.92 -6.40
N ARG A 408 -26.97 9.17 -6.66
CA ARG A 408 -27.81 10.36 -6.48
C ARG A 408 -28.99 10.39 -7.46
N ASP A 409 -28.75 10.10 -8.74
CA ASP A 409 -29.82 10.04 -9.75
C ASP A 409 -30.84 8.93 -9.39
N LYS A 410 -30.39 7.79 -8.84
CA LYS A 410 -31.27 6.73 -8.32
C LYS A 410 -32.04 7.11 -7.05
N ALA A 411 -31.59 8.08 -6.27
CA ALA A 411 -32.33 8.55 -5.08
C ALA A 411 -33.35 9.64 -5.43
N ILE A 412 -33.12 10.42 -6.50
CA ILE A 412 -34.05 11.46 -6.97
C ILE A 412 -35.22 10.85 -7.77
N ASN A 413 -34.95 9.84 -8.60
CA ASN A 413 -35.99 9.16 -9.40
C ASN A 413 -37.13 8.47 -8.60
N PRO A 414 -36.93 7.88 -7.41
CA PRO A 414 -38.04 7.34 -6.61
C PRO A 414 -38.94 8.42 -6.03
N GLU A 415 -38.44 9.62 -5.72
CA GLU A 415 -39.30 10.73 -5.28
C GLU A 415 -40.21 11.24 -6.41
N GLN A 416 -39.72 11.28 -7.66
CA GLN A 416 -40.56 11.58 -8.82
C GLN A 416 -41.61 10.49 -9.10
N HIS A 417 -41.30 9.22 -8.79
CA HIS A 417 -42.28 8.14 -8.94
C HIS A 417 -43.37 8.19 -7.85
N VAL A 418 -43.05 8.64 -6.63
CA VAL A 418 -44.01 8.84 -5.54
C VAL A 418 -44.86 10.11 -5.78
N GLN A 419 -44.27 11.21 -6.23
CA GLN A 419 -45.00 12.43 -6.57
C GLN A 419 -45.95 12.23 -7.76
N ASN A 420 -45.58 11.48 -8.79
CA ASN A 420 -46.47 11.20 -9.91
C ASN A 420 -47.64 10.26 -9.53
N VAL A 421 -47.49 9.42 -8.52
CA VAL A 421 -48.59 8.59 -7.98
C VAL A 421 -49.51 9.42 -7.07
N GLN A 422 -49.00 10.39 -6.32
CA GLN A 422 -49.83 11.27 -5.48
C GLN A 422 -50.58 12.36 -6.26
N VAL A 423 -50.15 12.71 -7.48
CA VAL A 423 -50.86 13.66 -8.35
C VAL A 423 -51.93 12.97 -9.23
N SER A 424 -51.97 11.64 -9.24
CA SER A 424 -52.90 10.83 -10.05
C SER A 424 -53.95 10.05 -9.23
N VAL A 425 -54.15 10.39 -7.95
CA VAL A 425 -55.25 9.87 -7.10
C VAL A 425 -56.26 10.96 -6.77
#